data_AF-A0AAW3N2B4-F1
#
_entry.id   AF-A0AAW3N2B4-F1
#
_cell.length_a   1.000
_cell.length_b   1.000
_cell.length_c   1.000
_cell.angle_alpha   90.00
_cell.angle_beta   90.00
_cell.angle_gamma   90.00
#
_symmetry.space_group_name_H-M   'P 1'
#
loop_
_entity.id
_entity.type
_entity.pdbx_description
1 polymer ?
#
loop_
_entity_poly.entity_id
_entity_poly.type
_entity_poly.pdbx_seq_one_letter_code
_entity_poly.pdbx_strand_id
1 'polypeptide(L)'
;MRHIISVLLENEPGALSRVVGLFSARGYNIETLTVAPTEDQSLSRLTIVSIGSDDVIEQITKHLNRLIEVVKVVDLTDGAHIERELMLIKVRAVGKEREEMKRMSDIFRGRIIDVTEKTYTIELTGASDKLDAFIQGLDAGAILETVR
;
A
#
# COMPACT_ATOMS: atom_id res chain seq x y z
N MET A 1 8.69 -11.62 10.11
CA MET A 1 8.89 -11.40 8.66
C MET A 1 7.71 -10.60 8.13
N ARG A 2 7.84 -10.01 6.93
CA ARG A 2 6.74 -9.28 6.26
C ARG A 2 5.90 -10.29 5.49
N HIS A 3 4.58 -10.27 5.69
CA HIS A 3 3.63 -11.16 5.00
C HIS A 3 2.57 -10.36 4.26
N ILE A 4 2.18 -10.84 3.09
CA ILE A 4 1.16 -10.24 2.23
C ILE A 4 -0.04 -11.18 2.15
N ILE A 5 -1.13 -10.78 2.79
CA ILE A 5 -2.35 -11.57 2.89
C ILE A 5 -3.39 -11.00 1.93
N SER A 6 -3.83 -11.81 0.97
CA SER A 6 -4.93 -11.48 0.08
C SER A 6 -6.23 -12.10 0.59
N VAL A 7 -7.25 -11.27 0.77
CA VAL A 7 -8.57 -11.66 1.26
C VAL A 7 -9.61 -11.28 0.22
N LEU A 8 -10.41 -12.26 -0.19
CA LEU A 8 -11.63 -12.03 -0.96
C LEU A 8 -12.80 -11.92 0.02
N LEU A 9 -13.51 -10.80 -0.03
CA LEU A 9 -14.51 -10.39 0.95
C LEU A 9 -15.81 -10.04 0.24
N GLU A 10 -16.96 -10.30 0.85
CA GLU A 10 -18.24 -9.73 0.42
C GLU A 10 -18.23 -8.19 0.51
N ASN A 11 -18.71 -7.54 -0.53
CA ASN A 11 -18.75 -6.09 -0.63
C ASN A 11 -19.99 -5.51 0.06
N GLU A 12 -20.12 -5.80 1.36
CA GLU A 12 -21.24 -5.37 2.20
C GLU A 12 -20.82 -4.39 3.30
N PRO A 13 -21.75 -3.51 3.74
CA PRO A 13 -21.50 -2.63 4.88
C PRO A 13 -21.00 -3.40 6.12
N GLY A 14 -19.87 -2.95 6.65
CA GLY A 14 -19.28 -3.51 7.87
C GLY A 14 -18.37 -4.71 7.66
N ALA A 15 -18.28 -5.30 6.46
CA ALA A 15 -17.36 -6.40 6.18
C ALA A 15 -15.90 -6.00 6.44
N LEU A 16 -15.47 -4.85 5.90
CA LEU A 16 -14.13 -4.29 6.17
C LEU A 16 -13.90 -4.00 7.66
N SER A 17 -14.92 -3.44 8.34
CA SER A 17 -14.84 -3.10 9.77
C SER A 17 -14.59 -4.34 10.63
N ARG A 18 -15.22 -5.47 10.29
CA ARG A 18 -15.01 -6.75 10.99
C ARG A 18 -13.60 -7.30 10.80
N VAL A 19 -13.05 -7.20 9.58
CA VAL A 19 -11.66 -7.59 9.32
C VAL A 19 -10.70 -6.71 10.12
N VAL A 20 -10.80 -5.38 10.03
CA VAL A 20 -9.92 -4.47 10.78
C VAL A 20 -10.09 -4.63 12.30
N GLY A 21 -11.33 -4.83 12.75
CA GLY A 21 -11.65 -5.09 14.16
C GLY A 21 -11.00 -6.36 14.69
N LEU A 22 -10.87 -7.41 13.88
CA LEU A 22 -10.16 -8.64 14.24
C LEU A 22 -8.67 -8.37 14.48
N PHE A 23 -8.02 -7.59 13.62
CA PHE A 23 -6.61 -7.21 13.82
C PHE A 23 -6.43 -6.40 15.09
N SER A 24 -7.28 -5.38 15.30
CA SER A 24 -7.23 -4.53 16.49
C SER A 24 -7.47 -5.32 17.79
N ALA A 25 -8.51 -6.16 17.84
CA ALA A 25 -8.88 -6.93 19.03
C ALA A 25 -7.81 -7.96 19.45
N ARG A 26 -6.97 -8.39 18.51
CA ARG A 26 -5.90 -9.37 18.75
C ARG A 26 -4.51 -8.74 18.83
N GLY A 27 -4.39 -7.43 18.64
CA GLY A 27 -3.12 -6.73 18.63
C GLY A 27 -2.21 -7.12 17.46
N TYR A 28 -2.80 -7.52 16.33
CA TYR A 28 -2.04 -7.79 15.11
C TYR A 28 -1.69 -6.48 14.41
N ASN A 29 -0.44 -6.37 13.95
CA ASN A 29 0.01 -5.19 13.23
C ASN A 29 -0.53 -5.16 11.79
N ILE A 30 -1.03 -4.01 11.35
CA ILE A 30 -1.31 -3.73 9.94
C ILE A 30 -0.29 -2.71 9.49
N GLU A 31 0.57 -3.10 8.55
CA GLU A 31 1.55 -2.18 7.95
C GLU A 31 0.91 -1.41 6.80
N THR A 32 0.24 -2.12 5.89
CA THR A 32 -0.57 -1.50 4.84
C THR A 32 -1.87 -2.27 4.63
N LEU A 33 -2.89 -1.56 4.15
CA LEU A 33 -4.19 -2.14 3.85
C LEU A 33 -4.79 -1.43 2.64
N THR A 34 -5.09 -2.19 1.60
CA THR A 34 -5.78 -1.69 0.39
C THR A 34 -7.00 -2.53 0.10
N VAL A 35 -8.12 -1.89 -0.23
CA VAL A 35 -9.37 -2.56 -0.58
C VAL A 35 -9.99 -1.92 -1.80
N ALA A 36 -10.46 -2.74 -2.72
CA ALA A 36 -11.23 -2.29 -3.87
C ALA A 36 -12.21 -3.38 -4.33
N PRO A 37 -13.34 -3.02 -4.95
CA PRO A 37 -14.21 -3.97 -5.64
C PRO A 37 -13.46 -4.74 -6.72
N THR A 38 -13.87 -5.99 -6.95
CA THR A 38 -13.38 -6.81 -8.06
C THR A 38 -14.21 -6.60 -9.33
N GLU A 39 -13.96 -7.40 -10.37
CA GLU A 39 -14.82 -7.50 -11.55
C GLU A 39 -16.27 -7.92 -11.19
N ASP A 40 -16.43 -8.68 -10.11
CA ASP A 40 -17.71 -8.91 -9.46
C ASP A 40 -17.91 -7.84 -8.37
N GLN A 41 -18.90 -6.97 -8.56
CA GLN A 41 -19.19 -5.87 -7.64
C GLN A 41 -19.72 -6.33 -6.28
N SER A 42 -20.17 -7.59 -6.17
CA SER A 42 -20.54 -8.20 -4.89
C SER A 42 -19.32 -8.60 -4.04
N LEU A 43 -18.12 -8.59 -4.64
CA LEU A 43 -16.88 -8.99 -3.99
C LEU A 43 -15.85 -7.85 -4.02
N SER A 44 -15.13 -7.70 -2.92
CA SER A 44 -13.99 -6.82 -2.78
C SER A 44 -12.73 -7.63 -2.51
N ARG A 45 -11.61 -7.20 -3.08
CA ARG A 45 -10.29 -7.75 -2.76
C ARG A 45 -9.59 -6.81 -1.79
N LEU A 46 -9.21 -7.37 -0.66
CA LEU A 46 -8.44 -6.72 0.37
C LEU A 46 -7.03 -7.31 0.35
N THR A 47 -6.01 -6.46 0.34
CA THR A 47 -4.61 -6.86 0.50
C THR A 47 -4.09 -6.22 1.78
N ILE A 48 -3.57 -7.05 2.69
CA ILE A 48 -3.07 -6.63 3.98
C ILE A 48 -1.60 -7.02 4.06
N VAL A 49 -0.73 -6.06 4.37
CA VAL A 49 0.66 -6.35 4.74
C VAL A 49 0.76 -6.32 6.25
N SER A 50 1.34 -7.36 6.83
CA SER A 50 1.53 -7.52 8.27
C SER A 50 2.93 -8.02 8.60
N ILE A 51 3.41 -7.70 9.80
CA ILE A 51 4.71 -8.15 10.30
C ILE A 51 4.48 -9.08 11.48
N GLY A 52 4.98 -10.31 11.38
CA GLY A 52 4.79 -11.34 12.41
C GLY A 52 5.68 -12.57 12.21
N SER A 53 5.60 -13.53 13.13
CA SER A 53 6.11 -14.89 12.88
C SER A 53 5.09 -15.70 12.09
N ASP A 54 5.55 -16.78 11.45
CA ASP A 54 4.68 -17.66 10.67
C ASP A 54 3.49 -18.19 11.49
N ASP A 55 3.71 -18.51 12.78
CA ASP A 55 2.64 -18.90 13.71
C ASP A 55 1.56 -17.82 13.88
N VAL A 56 1.96 -16.53 13.93
CA VAL A 56 1.02 -15.40 14.06
C VAL A 56 0.22 -15.24 12.77
N ILE A 57 0.85 -15.41 11.61
CA ILE A 57 0.19 -15.31 10.31
C ILE A 57 -0.76 -16.47 10.09
N GLU A 58 -0.39 -17.68 10.48
CA GLU A 58 -1.27 -18.84 10.48
C GLU A 58 -2.50 -18.60 11.38
N GLN A 59 -2.32 -17.97 12.54
CA GLN A 59 -3.44 -17.57 13.37
C GLN A 59 -4.32 -16.49 12.71
N ILE A 60 -3.72 -15.47 12.10
CA ILE A 60 -4.45 -14.42 11.38
C ILE A 60 -5.31 -15.04 10.27
N THR A 61 -4.72 -15.89 9.42
CA THR A 61 -5.43 -16.56 8.32
C THR A 61 -6.55 -17.45 8.84
N LYS A 62 -6.32 -18.22 9.92
CA LYS A 62 -7.37 -19.01 10.59
C LYS A 62 -8.51 -18.15 11.13
N HIS A 63 -8.21 -17.01 11.74
CA HIS A 63 -9.23 -16.11 12.26
C HIS A 63 -10.03 -15.44 11.13
N LEU A 64 -9.38 -15.02 10.06
CA LEU A 64 -10.03 -14.43 8.89
C LEU A 64 -10.99 -15.42 8.23
N ASN A 65 -10.59 -16.69 8.06
CA ASN A 65 -11.46 -17.74 7.51
C ASN A 65 -12.70 -18.06 8.37
N ARG A 66 -12.78 -17.56 9.62
CA ARG A 66 -13.96 -17.71 10.48
C ARG A 66 -14.97 -16.58 10.32
N LEU A 67 -14.61 -15.50 9.64
CA LEU A 67 -15.53 -14.41 9.33
C LEU A 67 -16.45 -14.85 8.21
N ILE A 68 -17.75 -14.61 8.36
CA ILE A 68 -18.76 -15.05 7.40
C ILE A 68 -18.57 -14.37 6.04
N GLU A 69 -18.14 -13.11 6.06
CA GLU A 69 -17.96 -12.28 4.86
C GLU A 69 -16.70 -12.63 4.08
N VAL A 70 -15.80 -13.41 4.67
CA VAL A 70 -14.53 -13.77 4.04
C VAL A 70 -14.74 -15.02 3.20
N VAL A 71 -14.70 -14.83 1.88
CA VAL A 71 -14.88 -15.90 0.89
C VAL A 71 -13.60 -16.72 0.74
N LYS A 72 -12.44 -16.06 0.77
CA LYS A 72 -11.14 -16.72 0.59
C LYS A 72 -10.01 -15.93 1.22
N VAL A 73 -9.05 -16.63 1.82
CA VAL A 73 -7.79 -16.06 2.32
C VAL A 73 -6.61 -16.79 1.67
N VAL A 74 -5.61 -16.05 1.21
CA VAL A 74 -4.37 -16.57 0.64
C VAL A 74 -3.19 -15.77 1.20
N ASP A 75 -2.20 -16.45 1.75
CA ASP A 75 -0.89 -15.83 1.98
C ASP A 75 -0.11 -15.86 0.66
N LEU A 76 0.20 -14.68 0.13
CA LEU A 76 0.97 -14.53 -1.11
C LEU A 76 2.48 -14.66 -0.88
N THR A 77 2.94 -14.58 0.36
CA THR A 77 4.35 -14.64 0.75
C THR A 77 4.98 -16.01 0.40
N ASP A 78 4.18 -17.07 0.45
CA ASP A 78 4.61 -18.45 0.18
C ASP A 78 4.78 -18.78 -1.31
N GLY A 79 4.37 -17.88 -2.20
CA GLY A 79 4.34 -18.09 -3.64
C GLY A 79 4.99 -16.97 -4.45
N ALA A 80 5.24 -17.26 -5.73
CA ALA A 80 5.60 -16.21 -6.69
C ALA A 80 4.43 -15.25 -6.85
N HIS A 81 4.64 -13.99 -6.53
CA HIS A 81 3.62 -12.94 -6.61
C HIS A 81 4.20 -11.67 -7.23
N ILE A 82 3.31 -10.75 -7.60
CA ILE A 82 3.64 -9.41 -8.05
C ILE A 82 2.92 -8.45 -7.13
N GLU A 83 3.66 -7.57 -6.48
CA GLU A 83 3.12 -6.45 -5.72
C GLU A 83 3.44 -5.12 -6.40
N ARG A 84 2.47 -4.22 -6.36
CA ARG A 84 2.60 -2.86 -6.88
C ARG A 84 1.82 -1.91 -6.00
N GLU A 85 2.44 -0.76 -5.76
CA GLU A 85 1.89 0.36 -5.02
C GLU A 85 1.90 1.60 -5.91
N LEU A 86 0.98 2.52 -5.61
CA LEU A 86 0.91 3.84 -6.20
C LEU A 86 1.24 4.85 -5.10
N MET A 87 2.15 5.76 -5.38
CA MET A 87 2.48 6.86 -4.48
C MET A 87 2.30 8.19 -5.20
N LEU A 88 1.64 9.12 -4.53
CA LEU A 88 1.64 10.54 -4.89
C LEU A 88 2.46 11.28 -3.84
N ILE A 89 3.47 12.00 -4.28
CA ILE A 89 4.35 12.76 -3.39
C ILE A 89 4.48 14.20 -3.86
N LYS A 90 4.12 15.12 -2.98
CA LYS A 90 4.25 16.55 -3.23
C LYS A 90 5.56 17.04 -2.62
N VAL A 91 6.38 17.66 -3.44
CA VAL A 91 7.70 18.16 -3.06
C VAL A 91 7.81 19.66 -3.34
N ARG A 92 8.57 20.35 -2.50
CA ARG A 92 9.07 21.69 -2.79
C ARG A 92 10.06 21.60 -3.96
N ALA A 93 9.87 22.46 -4.94
CA ALA A 93 10.70 22.52 -6.14
C ALA A 93 10.84 23.98 -6.58
N VAL A 94 11.89 24.67 -6.12
CA VAL A 94 12.19 26.07 -6.43
C VAL A 94 13.56 26.21 -7.10
N GLY A 95 13.66 27.09 -8.11
CA GLY A 95 14.93 27.37 -8.78
C GLY A 95 15.59 26.10 -9.33
N LYS A 96 16.82 25.82 -8.90
CA LYS A 96 17.62 24.66 -9.35
C LYS A 96 17.04 23.30 -8.93
N GLU A 97 16.29 23.26 -7.82
CA GLU A 97 15.66 22.01 -7.33
C GLU A 97 14.65 21.46 -8.34
N ARG A 98 14.05 22.31 -9.19
CA ARG A 98 13.08 21.88 -10.19
C ARG A 98 13.67 20.92 -11.21
N GLU A 99 14.90 21.15 -11.65
CA GLU A 99 15.56 20.23 -12.57
C GLU A 99 15.96 18.93 -11.86
N GLU A 100 16.39 19.01 -10.61
CA GLU A 100 16.73 17.86 -9.77
C GLU A 100 15.52 16.95 -9.57
N MET A 101 14.39 17.51 -9.14
CA MET A 101 13.13 16.78 -8.91
C MET A 101 12.60 16.16 -10.20
N LYS A 102 12.73 16.87 -11.33
CA LYS A 102 12.38 16.32 -12.65
C LYS A 102 13.28 15.15 -13.02
N ARG A 103 14.60 15.28 -12.89
CA ARG A 103 15.54 14.18 -13.14
C ARG A 103 15.24 12.97 -12.26
N MET A 104 14.96 13.19 -10.97
CA MET A 104 14.62 12.12 -10.04
C MET A 104 13.33 11.40 -10.46
N SER A 105 12.28 12.16 -10.84
CA SER A 105 11.06 11.61 -11.42
C SER A 105 11.37 10.76 -12.66
N ASP A 106 12.18 11.26 -13.59
CA ASP A 106 12.51 10.56 -14.84
C ASP A 106 13.27 9.24 -14.58
N ILE A 107 14.26 9.26 -13.67
CA ILE A 107 15.06 8.08 -13.29
C ILE A 107 14.17 6.97 -12.72
N PHE A 108 13.25 7.33 -11.81
CA PHE A 108 12.33 6.38 -11.20
C PHE A 108 11.10 6.08 -12.08
N ARG A 109 11.06 6.63 -13.30
CA ARG A 109 9.93 6.50 -14.25
C ARG A 109 8.60 6.96 -13.64
N GLY A 110 8.66 7.98 -12.80
CA GLY A 110 7.52 8.71 -12.28
C GLY A 110 7.00 9.75 -13.27
N ARG A 111 5.86 10.35 -12.95
CA ARG A 111 5.21 11.39 -13.75
C ARG A 111 4.91 12.60 -12.87
N ILE A 112 5.33 13.78 -13.29
CA ILE A 112 4.88 15.01 -12.64
C ILE A 112 3.46 15.28 -13.12
N ILE A 113 2.49 15.20 -12.20
CA ILE A 113 1.05 15.35 -12.50
C ILE A 113 0.51 16.74 -12.16
N ASP A 114 1.22 17.49 -11.31
CA ASP A 114 0.87 18.86 -10.95
C ASP A 114 2.13 19.72 -10.77
N VAL A 115 2.02 20.97 -11.20
CA VAL A 115 3.12 21.94 -11.25
C VAL A 115 2.66 23.30 -10.77
N THR A 116 3.31 23.82 -9.73
CA THR A 116 3.19 25.22 -9.33
C THR A 116 4.55 25.92 -9.41
N GLU A 117 4.61 27.21 -9.05
CA GLU A 117 5.88 27.95 -8.94
C GLU A 117 6.83 27.34 -7.89
N LYS A 118 6.27 26.72 -6.84
CA LYS A 118 7.04 26.27 -5.68
C LYS A 118 7.01 24.76 -5.44
N THR A 119 6.17 24.02 -6.17
CA THR A 119 5.94 22.60 -5.91
C THR A 119 5.80 21.78 -7.18
N TYR A 120 6.12 20.49 -7.04
CA TYR A 120 5.67 19.44 -7.95
C TYR A 120 4.89 18.39 -7.17
N THR A 121 3.88 17.81 -7.79
CA THR A 121 3.29 16.54 -7.34
C THR A 121 3.70 15.46 -8.32
N ILE A 122 4.35 14.42 -7.81
CA ILE A 122 4.92 13.34 -8.61
C ILE A 122 4.14 12.07 -8.31
N GLU A 123 3.64 11.43 -9.35
CA GLU A 123 3.04 10.10 -9.35
C GLU A 123 4.14 9.06 -9.62
N LEU A 124 4.22 8.05 -8.75
CA LEU A 124 5.12 6.91 -8.92
C LEU A 124 4.39 5.60 -8.71
N THR A 125 4.76 4.59 -9.51
CA THR A 125 4.28 3.22 -9.35
C THR A 125 5.47 2.26 -9.32
N GLY A 126 5.44 1.29 -8.41
CA GLY A 126 6.55 0.39 -8.18
C GLY A 126 6.23 -0.69 -7.15
N ALA A 127 7.16 -1.61 -6.95
CA ALA A 127 7.19 -2.41 -5.72
C ALA A 127 7.60 -1.50 -4.54
N SER A 128 7.35 -1.94 -3.32
CA SER A 128 7.54 -1.13 -2.11
C SER A 128 8.97 -0.60 -1.99
N ASP A 129 9.96 -1.43 -2.31
CA ASP A 129 11.40 -1.10 -2.29
C ASP A 129 11.77 0.05 -3.24
N LYS A 130 11.18 0.08 -4.44
CA LYS A 130 11.39 1.15 -5.41
C LYS A 130 10.83 2.48 -4.90
N LEU A 131 9.66 2.46 -4.26
CA LEU A 131 9.05 3.67 -3.70
C LEU A 131 9.84 4.17 -2.49
N ASP A 132 10.29 3.25 -1.63
CA ASP A 132 11.16 3.57 -0.50
C ASP A 132 12.47 4.21 -0.97
N ALA A 133 13.11 3.65 -2.00
CA ALA A 133 14.32 4.21 -2.58
C ALA A 133 14.11 5.60 -3.19
N PHE A 134 12.92 5.87 -3.74
CA PHE A 134 12.58 7.22 -4.22
C PHE A 134 12.49 8.22 -3.06
N ILE A 135 11.78 7.87 -1.99
CA ILE A 135 11.66 8.72 -0.80
C ILE A 135 13.05 8.98 -0.18
N GLN A 136 13.89 7.94 -0.06
CA GLN A 136 15.24 8.05 0.49
C GLN A 136 16.18 8.90 -0.38
N GLY A 137 15.95 8.94 -1.69
CA GLY A 137 16.71 9.77 -2.63
C GLY A 137 16.36 11.26 -2.56
N LEU A 138 15.27 11.62 -1.87
CA LEU A 138 14.86 13.01 -1.67
C LEU A 138 15.37 13.56 -0.35
N ASP A 139 15.60 14.88 -0.31
CA ASP A 139 15.75 15.59 0.96
C ASP A 139 14.42 15.56 1.72
N ALA A 140 14.42 15.06 2.95
CA ALA A 140 13.25 15.01 3.81
C ALA A 140 12.62 16.39 4.01
N GLY A 141 13.43 17.47 4.02
CA GLY A 141 12.96 18.84 4.13
C GLY A 141 12.26 19.38 2.89
N ALA A 142 12.36 18.68 1.75
CA ALA A 142 11.67 19.01 0.51
C ALA A 142 10.30 18.33 0.38
N ILE A 143 10.04 17.24 1.10
CA ILE A 143 8.76 16.54 1.06
C ILE A 143 7.71 17.35 1.84
N LEU A 144 6.60 17.69 1.18
CA LEU A 144 5.50 18.44 1.79
C LEU A 144 4.39 17.52 2.26
N GLU A 145 4.03 16.51 1.47
CA GLU A 145 3.05 15.47 1.81
C GLU A 145 3.22 14.24 0.92
N THR A 146 2.73 13.10 1.38
CA THR A 146 2.78 11.82 0.67
C THR A 146 1.49 11.06 0.88
N VAL A 147 0.97 10.47 -0.19
CA VAL A 147 -0.11 9.48 -0.17
C VAL A 147 0.45 8.20 -0.78
N ARG A 148 0.29 7.09 -0.07
CA ARG A 148 0.76 5.77 -0.45
C ARG A 148 -0.22 4.72 0.07
#